data_AF-A0A7T2DBS3-F1
#
_entry.id   AF-A0A7T2DBS3-F1
#
_cell.length_a   1.000
_cell.length_b   1.000
_cell.length_c   1.000
_cell.angle_alpha   90.00
_cell.angle_beta   90.00
_cell.angle_gamma   90.00
#
_symmetry.space_group_name_H-M   'P 1'
#
loop_
_entity.id
_entity.type
_entity.pdbx_description
1 polymer ?
#
loop_
_entity_poly.entity_id
_entity_poly.type
_entity_poly.pdbx_seq_one_letter_code
_entity_poly.pdbx_strand_id
1 'polypeptide(L)'
;METLLDSRSEITEAALTAIAHMPTASLAVLMDEAFAQRLSDADLMRIAVLLAQKSRDEGGCPIGAVIIDNTTRRILGKGHNTLVQENHPYNHGETSAIRDAGRQDFSRTTLFTSLSPCAICATLLYMRGFSRVVVGDVTNASGTEPLLREKGVQVDILEDSRGIELYARFRAERPELDLEDWKGVRAKREP
;
A
#
# COMPACT_ATOMS: atom_id res chain seq x y z
N MET A 1 -5.69 6.38 28.25
CA MET A 1 -4.29 6.16 27.84
C MET A 1 -3.95 7.33 26.95
N GLU A 2 -2.93 8.10 27.30
CA GLU A 2 -2.51 9.27 26.51
C GLU A 2 -1.74 8.76 25.28
N THR A 3 -2.22 9.08 24.07
CA THR A 3 -1.55 8.73 22.82
C THR A 3 -0.48 9.76 22.50
N LEU A 4 0.56 9.37 21.76
CA LEU A 4 1.64 10.28 21.39
C LEU A 4 1.23 11.29 20.32
N LEU A 5 0.32 10.89 19.43
CA LEU A 5 -0.27 11.71 18.39
C LEU A 5 -1.76 11.88 18.68
N ASP A 6 -2.20 13.13 18.71
CA ASP A 6 -3.56 13.54 19.07
C ASP A 6 -4.09 14.62 18.13
N SER A 7 -5.30 15.12 18.39
CA SER A 7 -5.92 16.20 17.61
C SER A 7 -5.08 17.47 17.42
N ARG A 8 -4.09 17.73 18.28
CA ARG A 8 -3.22 18.93 18.27
C ARG A 8 -1.89 18.66 17.59
N SER A 9 -1.54 17.40 17.40
CA SER A 9 -0.28 16.98 16.80
C SER A 9 -0.23 17.33 15.31
N GLU A 10 0.92 17.84 14.87
CA GLU A 10 1.16 18.13 13.45
C GLU A 10 1.37 16.85 12.66
N ILE A 11 0.88 16.83 11.41
CA ILE A 11 1.14 15.73 10.48
C ILE A 11 2.49 16.00 9.82
N THR A 12 3.53 15.35 10.34
CA THR A 12 4.91 15.48 9.85
C THR A 12 5.38 14.20 9.19
N GLU A 13 6.41 14.27 8.34
CA GLU A 13 7.03 13.07 7.75
C GLU A 13 7.53 12.09 8.82
N ALA A 14 8.02 12.58 9.96
CA ALA A 14 8.43 11.73 11.08
C ALA A 14 7.24 10.98 11.69
N ALA A 15 6.08 11.63 11.84
CA ALA A 15 4.85 10.98 12.30
C ALA A 15 4.38 9.93 11.29
N LEU A 16 4.34 10.25 9.99
CA LEU A 16 3.97 9.30 8.94
C LEU A 16 4.93 8.09 8.88
N THR A 17 6.23 8.32 9.07
CA THR A 17 7.26 7.27 9.14
C THR A 17 7.05 6.37 10.35
N ALA A 18 6.75 6.94 11.53
CA ALA A 18 6.42 6.16 12.72
C ALA A 18 5.16 5.30 12.49
N ILE A 19 4.12 5.87 11.87
CA ILE A 19 2.89 5.15 11.53
C ILE A 19 3.17 4.03 10.53
N ALA A 20 4.00 4.26 9.51
CA ALA A 20 4.36 3.27 8.50
C ALA A 20 5.07 2.05 9.11
N HIS A 21 6.00 2.27 10.02
CA HIS A 21 6.89 1.21 10.51
C HIS A 21 6.48 0.59 11.84
N MET A 22 5.58 1.23 12.61
CA MET A 22 5.01 0.59 13.80
C MET A 22 4.01 -0.52 13.41
N PRO A 23 3.97 -1.65 14.14
CA PRO A 23 2.95 -2.68 13.93
C PRO A 23 1.53 -2.10 14.00
N THR A 24 0.62 -2.55 13.14
CA THR A 24 -0.76 -2.04 13.11
C THR A 24 -1.47 -2.20 14.45
N ALA A 25 -1.26 -3.33 15.13
CA ALA A 25 -1.78 -3.59 16.47
C ALA A 25 -1.29 -2.58 17.53
N SER A 26 -0.18 -1.88 17.29
CA SER A 26 0.39 -0.89 18.21
C SER A 26 -0.03 0.54 17.89
N LEU A 27 -0.73 0.79 16.78
CA LEU A 27 -1.10 2.15 16.37
C LEU A 27 -2.06 2.84 17.36
N ALA A 28 -2.86 2.08 18.11
CA ALA A 28 -3.73 2.63 19.16
C ALA A 28 -2.95 3.22 20.36
N VAL A 29 -1.67 2.89 20.51
CA VAL A 29 -0.76 3.52 21.48
C VAL A 29 -0.14 4.79 20.88
N LEU A 30 0.13 4.76 19.58
CA LEU A 30 0.77 5.86 18.87
C LEU A 30 -0.20 7.03 18.66
N MET A 31 -1.39 6.79 18.12
CA MET A 31 -2.31 7.84 17.68
C MET A 31 -3.75 7.57 18.09
N ASP A 32 -4.49 8.64 18.41
CA ASP A 32 -5.93 8.57 18.63
C ASP A 32 -6.74 8.69 17.33
N GLU A 33 -8.06 8.50 17.45
CA GLU A 33 -8.97 8.62 16.32
C GLU A 33 -9.06 10.05 15.77
N ALA A 34 -8.89 11.07 16.62
CA ALA A 34 -8.95 12.45 16.19
C ALA A 34 -7.76 12.82 15.29
N PHE A 35 -6.57 12.27 15.57
CA PHE A 35 -5.42 12.36 14.67
C PHE A 35 -5.66 11.58 13.38
N ALA A 36 -6.14 10.32 13.47
CA ALA A 36 -6.41 9.50 12.29
C ALA A 36 -7.41 10.16 11.32
N GLN A 37 -8.46 10.80 11.85
CA GLN A 37 -9.44 11.53 11.05
C GLN A 37 -8.88 12.74 10.29
N ARG A 38 -7.77 13.31 10.76
CA ARG A 38 -7.09 14.44 10.10
C ARG A 38 -6.16 14.01 8.97
N LEU A 39 -5.75 12.73 8.91
CA LEU A 39 -4.92 12.25 7.82
C LEU A 39 -5.67 12.43 6.50
N SER A 40 -5.03 13.06 5.52
CA SER A 40 -5.56 13.18 4.17
C SER A 40 -5.26 11.92 3.34
N ASP A 41 -5.82 11.85 2.13
CA ASP A 41 -5.48 10.78 1.18
C ASP A 41 -4.01 10.87 0.73
N ALA A 42 -3.45 12.08 0.66
CA ALA A 42 -2.02 12.28 0.38
C ALA A 42 -1.14 11.75 1.52
N ASP A 43 -1.55 11.92 2.78
CA ASP A 43 -0.79 11.41 3.93
C ASP A 43 -0.82 9.87 3.98
N LEU A 44 -1.99 9.26 3.73
CA LEU A 44 -2.10 7.81 3.65
C LEU A 44 -1.33 7.22 2.47
N MET A 45 -1.35 7.90 1.32
CA MET A 45 -0.50 7.50 0.19
C MET A 45 0.98 7.63 0.53
N ARG A 46 1.38 8.68 1.25
CA ARG A 46 2.76 8.85 1.71
C ARG A 46 3.20 7.72 2.64
N ILE A 47 2.32 7.24 3.53
CA ILE A 47 2.57 6.04 4.34
C ILE A 47 2.77 4.80 3.44
N ALA A 48 1.96 4.62 2.40
CA ALA A 48 2.14 3.53 1.43
C ALA A 48 3.48 3.62 0.69
N VAL A 49 3.94 4.83 0.33
CA VAL A 49 5.25 5.06 -0.29
C VAL A 49 6.41 4.81 0.69
N LEU A 50 6.26 5.15 1.97
CA LEU A 50 7.27 4.82 3.00
C LEU A 50 7.41 3.30 3.20
N LEU A 51 6.29 2.56 3.10
CA LEU A 51 6.30 1.10 3.07
C LEU A 51 6.95 0.55 1.80
N ALA A 52 6.71 1.15 0.64
CA ALA A 52 7.41 0.82 -0.60
C ALA A 52 8.93 1.03 -0.47
N GLN A 53 9.36 2.15 0.14
CA GLN A 53 10.77 2.43 0.42
C GLN A 53 11.36 1.35 1.34
N LYS A 54 10.65 0.93 2.38
CA LYS A 54 11.07 -0.19 3.24
C LYS A 54 11.29 -1.49 2.45
N SER A 55 10.38 -1.84 1.53
CA SER A 55 10.61 -3.03 0.69
C SER A 55 11.90 -2.92 -0.10
N ARG A 56 12.15 -1.74 -0.68
CA ARG A 56 13.35 -1.50 -1.47
C ARG A 56 14.62 -1.59 -0.63
N ASP A 57 14.61 -1.02 0.57
CA ASP A 57 15.74 -1.06 1.50
C ASP A 57 16.03 -2.48 1.99
N GLU A 58 15.00 -3.32 2.06
CA GLU A 58 15.09 -4.76 2.34
C GLU A 58 15.40 -5.61 1.09
N GLY A 59 15.64 -4.98 -0.07
CA GLY A 59 16.08 -5.63 -1.31
C GLY A 59 14.95 -6.12 -2.24
N GLY A 60 13.69 -5.85 -1.91
CA GLY A 60 12.50 -6.22 -2.68
C GLY A 60 11.98 -5.14 -3.63
N CYS A 61 10.77 -5.35 -4.14
CA CYS A 61 10.07 -4.45 -5.06
C CYS A 61 9.39 -3.29 -4.29
N PRO A 62 9.58 -2.01 -4.65
CA PRO A 62 9.02 -0.88 -3.93
C PRO A 62 7.51 -0.73 -4.17
N ILE A 63 6.71 -1.58 -3.54
CA ILE A 63 5.25 -1.50 -3.56
C ILE A 63 4.76 -1.59 -2.13
N GLY A 64 3.97 -0.61 -1.71
CA GLY A 64 3.36 -0.55 -0.38
C GLY A 64 1.87 -0.27 -0.46
N ALA A 65 1.14 -0.70 0.56
CA ALA A 65 -0.29 -0.46 0.65
C ALA A 65 -0.76 -0.23 2.09
N VAL A 66 -1.85 0.53 2.22
CA VAL A 66 -2.51 0.87 3.49
C VAL A 66 -4.00 0.70 3.33
N ILE A 67 -4.67 0.08 4.29
CA ILE A 67 -6.11 -0.08 4.36
C ILE A 67 -6.63 0.74 5.54
N ILE A 68 -7.67 1.53 5.30
CA ILE A 68 -8.37 2.25 6.37
C ILE A 68 -9.85 1.93 6.41
N ASP A 69 -10.44 2.15 7.58
CA ASP A 69 -11.89 2.30 7.73
C ASP A 69 -12.34 3.69 7.25
N ASN A 70 -13.38 3.75 6.41
CA ASN A 70 -13.82 5.01 5.79
C ASN A 70 -14.46 6.00 6.77
N THR A 71 -14.95 5.54 7.93
CA THR A 71 -15.62 6.40 8.91
C THR A 71 -14.64 6.94 9.93
N THR A 72 -13.86 6.06 10.54
CA THR A 72 -12.92 6.39 11.62
C THR A 72 -11.55 6.80 11.11
N ARG A 73 -11.25 6.55 9.82
CA ARG A 73 -9.93 6.75 9.20
C ARG A 73 -8.80 5.94 9.85
N ARG A 74 -9.13 5.00 10.75
CA ARG A 74 -8.15 4.12 11.39
C ARG A 74 -7.54 3.19 10.36
N ILE A 75 -6.22 3.00 10.44
CA ILE A 75 -5.51 2.01 9.64
C ILE A 75 -5.86 0.61 10.18
N LEU A 76 -6.49 -0.19 9.33
CA LEU A 76 -6.91 -1.56 9.63
C LEU A 76 -5.81 -2.56 9.32
N GLY A 77 -5.01 -2.29 8.30
CA GLY A 77 -3.83 -3.06 7.96
C GLY A 77 -2.95 -2.32 6.97
N LYS A 78 -1.67 -2.64 6.94
CA LYS A 78 -0.70 -2.04 6.03
C LYS A 78 0.45 -3.01 5.76
N GLY A 79 1.13 -2.84 4.64
CA GLY A 79 2.23 -3.72 4.29
C GLY A 79 2.96 -3.26 3.05
N HIS A 80 4.02 -3.99 2.75
CA HIS A 80 4.85 -3.81 1.57
C HIS A 80 5.09 -5.15 0.89
N ASN A 81 5.51 -5.11 -0.37
CA ASN A 81 5.89 -6.29 -1.11
C ASN A 81 7.00 -7.03 -0.36
N THR A 82 6.82 -8.34 -0.19
CA THR A 82 7.74 -9.24 0.51
C THR A 82 8.08 -10.47 -0.33
N LEU A 83 7.96 -10.39 -1.66
CA LEU A 83 8.34 -11.48 -2.57
C LEU A 83 9.76 -11.97 -2.28
N VAL A 84 10.72 -11.04 -2.18
CA VAL A 84 12.12 -11.36 -1.90
C VAL A 84 12.34 -11.69 -0.42
N GLN A 85 11.78 -10.88 0.47
CA GLN A 85 12.01 -10.94 1.92
C GLN A 85 11.51 -12.24 2.55
N GLU A 86 10.40 -12.76 2.03
CA GLU A 86 9.78 -14.01 2.52
C GLU A 86 10.02 -15.20 1.57
N ASN A 87 10.79 -15.01 0.48
CA ASN A 87 10.92 -15.99 -0.61
C ASN A 87 9.53 -16.50 -1.07
N HIS A 88 8.60 -15.57 -1.26
CA HIS A 88 7.19 -15.85 -1.43
C HIS A 88 6.73 -15.60 -2.88
N PRO A 89 5.96 -16.51 -3.51
CA PRO A 89 5.71 -16.46 -4.95
C PRO A 89 4.77 -15.34 -5.45
N TYR A 90 4.20 -14.52 -4.57
CA TYR A 90 3.21 -13.49 -4.97
C TYR A 90 2.96 -12.37 -3.93
N ASN A 91 3.71 -12.27 -2.82
CA ASN A 91 3.26 -11.39 -1.73
C ASN A 91 3.58 -9.91 -2.03
N HIS A 92 2.61 -9.21 -2.60
CA HIS A 92 2.68 -7.80 -2.98
C HIS A 92 2.25 -6.88 -1.82
N GLY A 93 2.35 -5.56 -2.01
CA GLY A 93 1.95 -4.58 -1.01
C GLY A 93 0.49 -4.74 -0.60
N GLU A 94 -0.42 -4.89 -1.58
CA GLU A 94 -1.86 -5.01 -1.38
C GLU A 94 -2.22 -6.30 -0.64
N THR A 95 -1.60 -7.44 -1.01
CA THR A 95 -1.84 -8.72 -0.32
C THR A 95 -1.26 -8.69 1.09
N SER A 96 -0.10 -8.07 1.29
CA SER A 96 0.49 -7.92 2.62
C SER A 96 -0.37 -7.04 3.53
N ALA A 97 -0.95 -5.95 3.01
CA ALA A 97 -1.86 -5.11 3.78
C ALA A 97 -3.15 -5.84 4.16
N ILE A 98 -3.73 -6.63 3.25
CA ILE A 98 -4.91 -7.47 3.56
C ILE A 98 -4.56 -8.55 4.59
N ARG A 99 -3.37 -9.16 4.50
CA ARG A 99 -2.89 -10.14 5.47
C ARG A 99 -2.75 -9.52 6.86
N ASP A 100 -2.17 -8.33 6.96
CA ASP A 100 -2.03 -7.58 8.22
C ASP A 100 -3.41 -7.17 8.79
N ALA A 101 -4.35 -6.77 7.93
CA ALA A 101 -5.71 -6.43 8.33
C ALA A 101 -6.53 -7.62 8.86
N GLY A 102 -6.15 -8.85 8.50
CA GLY A 102 -6.88 -10.05 8.87
C GLY A 102 -8.27 -10.16 8.23
N ARG A 103 -9.02 -11.19 8.62
CA ARG A 103 -10.35 -11.47 8.07
C ARG A 103 -11.39 -10.50 8.63
N GLN A 104 -11.95 -9.66 7.76
CA GLN A 104 -13.00 -8.71 8.10
C GLN A 104 -13.86 -8.34 6.89
N ASP A 105 -14.87 -7.49 7.10
CA ASP A 105 -15.66 -6.88 6.02
C ASP A 105 -14.92 -5.67 5.46
N PHE A 106 -14.54 -5.72 4.18
CA PHE A 106 -13.85 -4.63 3.49
C PHE A 106 -14.79 -3.65 2.77
N SER A 107 -16.11 -3.85 2.85
CA SER A 107 -17.13 -3.03 2.16
C SER A 107 -17.15 -1.56 2.55
N ARG A 108 -16.54 -1.20 3.69
CA ARG A 108 -16.43 0.18 4.19
C ARG A 108 -14.98 0.65 4.29
N THR A 109 -14.12 0.07 3.47
CA THR A 109 -12.67 0.36 3.51
C THR A 109 -12.17 0.97 2.22
N THR A 110 -11.11 1.76 2.35
CA THR A 110 -10.31 2.27 1.24
C THR A 110 -8.92 1.65 1.30
N LEU A 111 -8.43 1.16 0.16
CA LEU A 111 -7.04 0.74 0.02
C LEU A 111 -6.24 1.78 -0.77
N PHE A 112 -5.13 2.21 -0.21
CA PHE A 112 -4.11 3.03 -0.85
C PHE A 112 -2.99 2.10 -1.31
N THR A 113 -2.62 2.14 -2.58
CA THR A 113 -1.51 1.37 -3.13
C THR A 113 -0.53 2.32 -3.82
N SER A 114 0.77 2.20 -3.52
CA SER A 114 1.79 3.11 -4.04
C SER A 114 2.01 2.98 -5.54
N LEU A 115 1.63 1.84 -6.13
CA LEU A 115 1.68 1.52 -7.55
C LEU A 115 0.32 0.97 -7.98
N SER A 116 -0.07 1.16 -9.24
CA SER A 116 -1.21 0.46 -9.85
C SER A 116 -1.20 -1.02 -9.47
N PRO A 117 -2.34 -1.61 -9.07
CA PRO A 117 -2.38 -3.00 -8.65
C PRO A 117 -2.28 -3.95 -9.85
N CYS A 118 -1.60 -5.08 -9.70
CA CYS A 118 -1.56 -6.10 -10.75
C CYS A 118 -2.93 -6.79 -10.90
N ALA A 119 -3.12 -7.61 -11.93
CA ALA A 119 -4.41 -8.27 -12.17
C ALA A 119 -4.87 -9.15 -11.00
N ILE A 120 -3.94 -9.80 -10.28
CA ILE A 120 -4.24 -10.62 -9.11
C ILE A 120 -4.72 -9.74 -7.96
N CYS A 121 -3.98 -8.67 -7.64
CA CYS A 121 -4.33 -7.74 -6.58
C CYS A 121 -5.66 -7.04 -6.88
N ALA A 122 -5.85 -6.52 -8.09
CA ALA A 122 -7.11 -5.94 -8.53
C ALA A 122 -8.29 -6.92 -8.38
N THR A 123 -8.07 -8.18 -8.76
CA THR A 123 -9.07 -9.25 -8.57
C THR A 123 -9.41 -9.48 -7.10
N LEU A 124 -8.40 -9.57 -6.26
CA LEU A 124 -8.58 -9.75 -4.83
C LEU A 124 -9.38 -8.59 -4.22
N LEU A 125 -9.07 -7.35 -4.58
CA LEU A 125 -9.73 -6.15 -4.05
C LEU A 125 -11.23 -6.15 -4.35
N TYR A 126 -11.64 -6.34 -5.62
CA TYR A 126 -13.08 -6.36 -5.91
C TYR A 126 -13.77 -7.60 -5.33
N MET A 127 -13.10 -8.76 -5.30
CA MET A 127 -13.69 -9.98 -4.71
C MET A 127 -13.88 -9.88 -3.20
N ARG A 128 -13.01 -9.12 -2.50
CA ARG A 128 -13.15 -8.83 -1.06
C ARG A 128 -14.09 -7.67 -0.77
N GLY A 129 -14.55 -6.96 -1.80
CA GLY A 129 -15.60 -5.94 -1.69
C GLY A 129 -15.07 -4.58 -1.25
N PHE A 130 -13.80 -4.24 -1.50
CA PHE A 130 -13.29 -2.89 -1.21
C PHE A 130 -14.15 -1.82 -1.88
N SER A 131 -14.54 -0.79 -1.13
CA SER A 131 -15.38 0.30 -1.67
C SER A 131 -14.60 1.23 -2.59
N ARG A 132 -13.32 1.45 -2.28
CA ARG A 132 -12.47 2.44 -2.92
C ARG A 132 -11.01 2.00 -2.95
N VAL A 133 -10.33 2.31 -4.04
CA VAL A 133 -8.88 2.13 -4.23
C VAL A 133 -8.29 3.47 -4.67
N VAL A 134 -7.22 3.89 -4.02
CA VAL A 134 -6.45 5.08 -4.39
C VAL A 134 -5.08 4.63 -4.86
N VAL A 135 -4.70 5.03 -6.08
CA VAL A 135 -3.47 4.59 -6.75
C VAL A 135 -2.44 5.71 -6.76
N GLY A 136 -1.23 5.39 -6.29
CA GLY A 136 -0.12 6.34 -6.15
C GLY A 136 0.71 6.53 -7.41
N ASP A 137 0.71 5.57 -8.34
CA ASP A 137 1.51 5.63 -9.55
C ASP A 137 0.87 4.78 -10.66
N VAL A 138 0.34 5.45 -11.68
CA VAL A 138 -0.06 4.85 -12.96
C VAL A 138 0.95 5.11 -14.09
N THR A 139 1.94 5.96 -13.84
CA THR A 139 2.99 6.35 -14.80
C THR A 139 3.92 5.17 -15.07
N ASN A 140 4.36 4.46 -14.03
CA ASN A 140 5.24 3.31 -14.19
C ASN A 140 4.47 2.02 -14.50
N ALA A 141 3.25 1.87 -14.02
CA ALA A 141 2.44 0.66 -14.20
C ALA A 141 0.97 1.03 -14.25
N SER A 142 0.18 0.46 -15.16
CA SER A 142 -1.26 0.74 -15.26
C SER A 142 -2.00 -0.39 -15.98
N GLY A 143 -3.33 -0.35 -15.95
CA GLY A 143 -4.19 -1.17 -16.82
C GLY A 143 -5.33 -1.89 -16.11
N THR A 144 -5.32 -1.97 -14.78
CA THR A 144 -6.33 -2.67 -13.98
C THR A 144 -7.37 -1.72 -13.35
N GLU A 145 -7.15 -0.42 -13.44
CA GLU A 145 -8.08 0.60 -12.96
C GLU A 145 -9.46 0.50 -13.66
N PRO A 146 -9.55 0.28 -14.99
CA PRO A 146 -10.83 0.06 -15.64
C PRO A 146 -11.56 -1.19 -15.13
N LEU A 147 -10.84 -2.29 -14.86
CA LEU A 147 -11.41 -3.52 -14.32
C LEU A 147 -12.03 -3.27 -12.93
N LEU A 148 -11.32 -2.58 -12.04
CA LEU A 148 -11.83 -2.23 -10.72
C LEU A 148 -13.11 -1.39 -10.82
N ARG A 149 -13.13 -0.37 -11.69
CA ARG A 149 -14.31 0.47 -11.94
C ARG A 149 -15.48 -0.34 -12.50
N GLU A 150 -15.23 -1.25 -13.43
CA GLU A 150 -16.26 -2.16 -13.99
C GLU A 150 -16.89 -3.04 -12.90
N LYS A 151 -16.10 -3.48 -11.92
CA LYS A 151 -16.58 -4.26 -10.76
C LYS A 151 -17.19 -3.40 -9.65
N GLY A 152 -17.39 -2.11 -9.88
CA GLY A 152 -18.08 -1.20 -8.95
C GLY A 152 -17.19 -0.63 -7.85
N VAL A 153 -15.87 -0.79 -7.94
CA VAL A 153 -14.92 -0.19 -7.00
C VAL A 153 -14.64 1.24 -7.44
N GLN A 154 -14.74 2.23 -6.54
CA GLN A 154 -14.28 3.59 -6.83
C GLN A 154 -12.76 3.60 -6.98
N VAL A 155 -12.23 4.19 -8.06
CA VAL A 155 -10.78 4.28 -8.28
C VAL A 155 -10.34 5.72 -8.53
N ASP A 156 -9.52 6.23 -7.61
CA ASP A 156 -8.91 7.56 -7.70
C ASP A 156 -7.40 7.43 -7.97
N ILE A 157 -6.88 8.32 -8.80
CA ILE A 157 -5.46 8.35 -9.18
C ILE A 157 -4.85 9.60 -8.57
N LEU A 158 -3.85 9.42 -7.69
CA LEU A 158 -3.25 10.49 -6.90
C LEU A 158 -1.89 10.95 -7.45
N GLU A 159 -1.10 10.05 -8.06
CA GLU A 159 0.26 10.34 -8.57
C GLU A 159 1.21 10.95 -7.50
N ASP A 160 1.64 10.15 -6.51
CA ASP A 160 2.67 10.58 -5.57
C ASP A 160 4.04 10.62 -6.24
N SER A 161 4.62 11.82 -6.34
CA SER A 161 5.89 12.04 -7.05
C SER A 161 7.07 11.25 -6.49
N ARG A 162 7.12 11.00 -5.17
CA ARG A 162 8.20 10.20 -4.56
C ARG A 162 8.02 8.72 -4.87
N GLY A 163 6.78 8.23 -4.87
CA GLY A 163 6.44 6.87 -5.29
C GLY A 163 6.85 6.61 -6.74
N ILE A 164 6.50 7.52 -7.65
CA ILE A 164 6.83 7.45 -9.08
C ILE A 164 8.34 7.41 -9.28
N GLU A 165 9.10 8.31 -8.63
CA GLU A 165 10.55 8.35 -8.74
C GLU A 165 11.20 7.08 -8.17
N LEU A 166 10.74 6.61 -7.00
CA LEU A 166 11.24 5.40 -6.35
C LEU A 166 11.07 4.17 -7.26
N TYR A 167 9.88 3.99 -7.84
CA TYR A 167 9.62 2.85 -8.71
C TYR A 167 10.39 2.95 -10.03
N ALA A 168 10.45 4.13 -10.64
CA ALA A 168 11.22 4.36 -11.86
C ALA A 168 12.71 4.00 -11.67
N ARG A 169 13.31 4.43 -10.56
CA ARG A 169 14.69 4.07 -10.20
C ARG A 169 14.84 2.56 -10.01
N PHE A 170 13.89 1.91 -9.32
CA PHE A 170 13.92 0.47 -9.12
C PHE A 170 13.89 -0.31 -10.43
N ARG A 171 13.01 0.05 -11.35
CA ARG A 171 12.92 -0.60 -12.66
C ARG A 171 14.24 -0.50 -13.43
N ALA A 172 14.92 0.65 -13.37
CA ALA A 172 16.20 0.84 -14.03
C ALA A 172 17.32 -0.02 -13.41
N GLU A 173 17.34 -0.17 -12.09
CA GLU A 173 18.39 -0.86 -11.36
C GLU A 173 18.18 -2.38 -11.24
N ARG A 174 16.92 -2.83 -11.22
CA ARG A 174 16.53 -4.24 -10.99
C ARG A 174 15.47 -4.71 -11.99
N PRO A 175 15.71 -4.59 -13.32
CA PRO A 175 14.71 -4.88 -14.34
C PRO A 175 14.24 -6.35 -14.32
N GLU A 176 15.10 -7.29 -13.94
CA GLU A 176 14.71 -8.72 -13.86
C GLU A 176 13.68 -8.97 -12.77
N LEU A 177 13.80 -8.28 -11.63
CA LEU A 177 12.87 -8.39 -10.52
C LEU A 177 11.56 -7.64 -10.81
N ASP A 178 11.60 -6.49 -11.49
CA ASP A 178 10.39 -5.82 -12.03
C ASP A 178 9.61 -6.75 -12.97
N LEU A 179 10.31 -7.50 -13.83
CA LEU A 179 9.66 -8.46 -14.73
C LEU A 179 9.05 -9.65 -13.98
N GLU A 180 9.75 -10.21 -13.00
CA GLU A 180 9.24 -11.30 -12.17
C GLU A 180 7.97 -10.88 -11.41
N ASP A 181 8.03 -9.76 -10.71
CA ASP A 181 6.98 -9.28 -9.81
C ASP A 181 5.76 -8.73 -10.56
N TRP A 182 5.98 -7.80 -11.48
CA TRP A 182 4.89 -7.08 -12.13
C TRP A 182 4.35 -7.81 -13.37
N LYS A 183 5.25 -8.37 -14.19
CA LYS A 183 4.86 -9.03 -15.45
C LYS A 183 4.68 -10.53 -15.33
N GLY A 184 4.97 -11.12 -14.15
CA GLY A 184 4.81 -12.56 -13.91
C GLY A 184 5.65 -13.41 -14.85
N VAL A 185 6.79 -12.89 -15.33
CA VAL A 185 7.70 -13.67 -16.17
C VAL A 185 8.37 -14.70 -15.30
N ARG A 186 8.50 -15.95 -15.78
CA ARG A 186 9.11 -17.05 -15.03
C ARG A 186 10.45 -16.58 -14.44
N ALA A 187 10.60 -16.61 -13.11
CA ALA A 187 11.90 -16.53 -12.45
C ALA A 187 12.85 -17.49 -13.19
N LYS A 188 13.98 -16.98 -13.67
CA LYS A 188 14.88 -17.71 -14.57
C LYS A 188 15.11 -19.12 -14.01
N ARG A 189 14.75 -20.15 -14.79
CA ARG A 189 15.33 -21.48 -14.58
C ARG A 189 16.83 -21.32 -14.83
N GLU A 190 17.65 -21.56 -13.81
CA GLU A 190 19.04 -21.94 -14.10
C GLU A 190 18.99 -23.19 -15.01
N PRO A 191 19.86 -23.27 -16.04
CA PRO A 191 19.87 -24.37 -17.00
C PRO A 191 20.12 -25.73 -16.35
#